data_AF-A0A832STR3-F1
#
_entry.id   AF-A0A832STR3-F1
#
_cell.length_a   1.000
_cell.length_b   1.000
_cell.length_c   1.000
_cell.angle_alpha   90.00
_cell.angle_beta   90.00
_cell.angle_gamma   90.00
#
_symmetry.space_group_name_H-M   'P 1'
#
loop_
_entity.id
_entity.type
_entity.pdbx_description
1 polymer ?
#
loop_
_entity_poly.entity_id
_entity_poly.type
_entity_poly.pdbx_seq_one_letter_code
_entity_poly.pdbx_strand_id
1 'polypeptide(L)' 'MKKAVIVFSGGIDSVCSVSFLKSKYELYGITFSYGQKANMEIAAAKSFAKKLGLKESFLSDLSL' A
#
# COMPACT_ATOMS: atom_id res chain seq x y z
N MET A 1 -15.70 1.11 12.50
CA MET A 1 -14.32 0.55 12.53
C MET A 1 -13.35 1.73 12.58
N LYS A 2 -12.22 1.66 13.30
CA LYS A 2 -11.25 2.79 13.33
C LYS A 2 -10.55 2.88 11.96
N LYS A 3 -10.37 4.10 11.45
CA LYS A 3 -9.63 4.34 10.19
C LYS A 3 -8.14 4.41 10.48
N ALA A 4 -7.32 3.81 9.62
CA ALA A 4 -5.87 3.90 9.71
C ALA A 4 -5.26 4.01 8.31
N VAL A 5 -4.18 4.79 8.21
CA VAL A 5 -3.40 4.93 6.99
C VAL A 5 -2.15 4.06 7.12
N ILE A 6 -1.82 3.35 6.05
CA ILE A 6 -0.60 2.55 5.96
C ILE A 6 0.23 2.96 4.75
N VAL A 7 1.52 3.14 4.97
CA VAL A 7 2.49 3.25 3.88
C VAL A 7 2.68 1.85 3.30
N PHE A 8 2.22 1.66 2.07
CA PHE A 8 2.11 0.37 1.42
C PHE A 8 3.04 0.29 0.21
N SER A 9 4.18 -0.38 0.39
CA SER A 9 5.17 -0.60 -0.68
C SER A 9 4.86 -1.81 -1.56
N GLY A 10 3.96 -2.71 -1.12
CA GLY A 10 3.74 -4.00 -1.77
C GLY A 10 4.76 -5.08 -1.40
N GLY A 11 5.77 -4.74 -0.58
CA GLY A 11 6.70 -5.70 0.00
C GLY A 11 6.07 -6.54 1.12
N ILE A 12 6.71 -7.65 1.46
CA ILE A 12 6.19 -8.66 2.40
C ILE A 12 5.76 -8.08 3.75
N ASP A 13 6.55 -7.17 4.33
CA ASP A 13 6.26 -6.59 5.65
C ASP A 13 4.97 -5.76 5.63
N SER A 14 4.81 -4.94 4.58
CA SER A 14 3.61 -4.12 4.39
C SER A 14 2.38 -4.99 4.11
N VAL A 15 2.54 -6.08 3.33
CA VAL A 15 1.47 -7.06 3.03
C VAL A 15 1.02 -7.81 4.29
N CYS A 16 1.97 -8.25 5.12
CA CYS A 16 1.68 -8.89 6.40
C CYS A 16 0.95 -7.95 7.35
N SER A 17 1.41 -6.70 7.44
CA SER A 17 0.79 -5.67 8.27
C SER A 17 -0.68 -5.42 7.90
N VAL A 18 -0.98 -5.27 6.61
CA VAL A 18 -2.36 -5.14 6.11
C VAL A 18 -3.18 -6.38 6.43
N SER A 19 -2.64 -7.56 6.16
CA SER A 19 -3.34 -8.83 6.39
C SER A 19 -3.71 -9.04 7.86
N PHE A 20 -2.83 -8.65 8.77
CA PHE A 20 -3.04 -8.74 10.21
C PHE A 20 -4.03 -7.69 10.74
N LEU A 21 -4.02 -6.48 10.17
CA LEU A 21 -4.79 -5.33 10.68
C LEU A 21 -6.16 -5.15 10.02
N LYS A 22 -6.42 -5.76 8.85
CA LYS A 22 -7.66 -5.55 8.07
C LYS A 22 -8.95 -5.93 8.79
N SER A 23 -8.89 -6.82 9.79
CA SER A 23 -10.06 -7.19 10.61
C SER A 23 -10.34 -6.19 11.73
N LYS A 24 -9.36 -5.36 12.09
CA LYS A 24 -9.40 -4.42 13.22
C LYS A 24 -9.62 -2.97 12.75
N TYR A 25 -9.17 -2.66 11.54
CA TYR A 25 -9.15 -1.30 10.99
C TYR A 25 -9.69 -1.24 9.57
N GLU A 26 -10.26 -0.08 9.25
CA GLU A 26 -10.49 0.33 7.88
C GLU A 26 -9.20 0.94 7.34
N LEU A 27 -8.48 0.18 6.52
CA LEU A 27 -7.13 0.52 6.08
C LEU A 27 -7.14 1.30 4.76
N TYR A 28 -6.39 2.40 4.76
CA TYR A 28 -6.16 3.26 3.60
C TYR A 28 -4.69 3.20 3.19
N GLY A 29 -4.41 2.94 1.91
CA GLY A 29 -3.05 2.71 1.42
C GLY A 29 -2.41 3.96 0.82
N ILE A 30 -1.14 4.21 1.15
CA ILE A 30 -0.33 5.22 0.44
C ILE A 30 0.93 4.56 -0.07
N THR A 31 1.14 4.59 -1.38
CA THR A 31 2.37 4.12 -2.02
C THR A 31 3.14 5.34 -2.51
N PHE A 32 4.45 5.36 -2.27
CA PHE A 32 5.31 6.44 -2.75
C PHE A 32 6.12 5.95 -3.95
N SER A 33 6.24 6.80 -4.97
CA SER A 33 7.17 6.59 -6.08
C SER A 33 8.35 7.53 -5.87
N TYR A 34 9.53 6.97 -5.63
CA TYR A 34 10.76 7.73 -5.37
C TYR A 34 11.65 7.83 -6.61
N GLY A 35 11.07 8.02 -7.81
CA GLY A 35 11.84 8.04 -9.07
C GLY A 35 12.51 6.69 -9.42
N GLN A 36 12.08 5.60 -8.79
CA GLN A 36 12.61 4.26 -9.04
C GLN A 36 12.33 3.84 -10.49
N LYS A 37 13.36 3.47 -11.26
CA LYS A 37 13.24 3.00 -12.66
C LYS A 37 12.32 1.77 -12.82
N ALA A 38 12.02 1.05 -11.74
CA ALA A 38 11.31 -0.22 -11.76
C ALA A 38 9.81 -0.04 -11.44
N ASN A 39 8.97 -0.03 -12.48
CA ASN A 39 7.51 -0.08 -12.39
C ASN A 39 6.95 -1.34 -11.70
N MET A 40 7.78 -2.36 -11.48
CA MET A 40 7.37 -3.65 -10.92
C MET A 40 6.94 -3.56 -9.46
N GLU A 41 7.61 -2.76 -8.63
CA GLU A 41 7.24 -2.59 -7.21
C GLU A 41 5.87 -1.93 -7.09
N ILE A 42 5.63 -0.87 -7.89
CA ILE A 42 4.34 -0.18 -7.95
C ILE A 42 3.24 -1.12 -8.47
N ALA A 43 3.54 -1.93 -9.49
CA ALA A 43 2.59 -2.90 -10.01
C ALA A 43 2.25 -3.99 -8.96
N ALA A 44 3.25 -4.48 -8.23
CA ALA A 44 3.06 -5.42 -7.13
C ALA A 44 2.22 -4.80 -6.00
N ALA A 45 2.53 -3.56 -5.59
CA ALA A 45 1.75 -2.81 -4.61
C ALA A 45 0.29 -2.67 -5.05
N LYS A 46 0.02 -2.24 -6.28
CA LYS A 46 -1.36 -2.14 -6.80
C LYS A 46 -2.08 -3.49 -6.81
N SER A 47 -1.39 -4.56 -7.21
CA SER A 47 -1.94 -5.92 -7.25
C SER A 47 -2.31 -6.42 -5.85
N PHE A 48 -1.41 -6.28 -4.88
CA PHE A 48 -1.67 -6.69 -3.50
C PHE A 48 -2.70 -5.81 -2.82
N ALA A 49 -2.69 -4.49 -3.03
CA ALA A 49 -3.68 -3.59 -2.46
C ALA A 49 -5.10 -3.98 -2.87
N LYS A 50 -5.30 -4.31 -4.16
CA LYS A 50 -6.58 -4.81 -4.67
C LYS A 50 -6.97 -6.16 -4.05
N LYS A 51 -6.04 -7.11 -3.95
CA LYS A 51 -6.29 -8.43 -3.35
C LYS A 51 -6.61 -8.36 -1.86
N LEU A 52 -6.00 -7.40 -1.15
CA LEU A 52 -6.16 -7.24 0.30
C LEU A 52 -7.35 -6.35 0.68
N GLY A 53 -8.00 -5.71 -0.29
CA GLY A 53 -9.16 -4.84 -0.05
C GLY A 53 -8.79 -3.50 0.61
N LEU A 54 -7.57 -3.01 0.39
CA LEU A 54 -7.15 -1.68 0.83
C LEU A 54 -8.03 -0.63 0.14
N LYS A 55 -8.59 0.29 0.94
CA LYS A 55 -9.37 1.40 0.40
C LYS A 55 -8.42 2.50 -0.04
N GLU A 56 -8.61 3.01 -1.26
CA GLU A 56 -7.83 4.10 -1.87
C GLU A 56 -6.30 3.96 -1.74
N SER A 57 -5.63 3.58 -2.82
CA SER A 57 -4.17 3.58 -2.89
C SER A 57 -3.69 4.81 -3.66
N PHE A 58 -3.17 5.82 -2.95
CA PHE A 58 -2.60 7.02 -3.57
C PHE A 58 -1.14 6.78 -3.94
N LEU A 59 -0.74 7.19 -5.14
CA LEU A 59 0.65 7.21 -5.56
C LEU A 59 1.16 8.64 -5.50
N SER A 60 2.02 8.95 -4.52
CA SER A 60 2.66 10.26 -4.42
C SER A 60 4.07 10.17 -5.01
N ASP A 61 4.36 11.03 -5.99
CA ASP A 61 5.71 11.22 -6.53
C ASP A 61 6.49 12.11 -5.58
N LEU A 62 7.60 11.58 -5.05
CA LEU A 62 8.54 12.27 -4.15
C LEU A 62 9.88 12.55 -4.85
N SER A 63 9.92 12.43 -6.17
CA SER A 63 11.09 12.84 -6.95
C SER A 63 11.25 14.36 -6.82
N LEU A 64 12.27 14.79 -6.06
CA LEU A 64 12.70 16.18 -5.95
C LEU A 64 13.39 16.66 -7.22
#